data_AF-A0A402A5S4-F1
#
_entry.id   AF-A0A402A5S4-F1
#
_cell.length_a   1.000
_cell.length_b   1.000
_cell.length_c   1.000
_cell.angle_alpha   90.00
_cell.angle_beta   90.00
_cell.angle_gamma   90.00
#
_symmetry.space_group_name_H-M   'P 1'
#
loop_
_entity.id
_entity.type
_entity.pdbx_description
1 polymer ?
#
loop_
_entity_poly.entity_id
_entity_poly.type
_entity_poly.pdbx_seq_one_letter_code
_entity_poly.pdbx_strand_id
1 'polypeptide(L)'
;MTNATDAFPAIRSITAKVTAARMIAVNTMRHRAIEPDDPTRKLEFYRTLVTIVMICGYCYYQATFINHHLLFNNHIETALFSIQNSIALFFVLDGAISFLPFARAILQRQRHYSTRTFLTRRIIRLLPVYYIAVIIVWITHLRGNGASYQWLDLLEHLTFIQIFDAKDIYQTIGPAWVISVEVWLSIMLACFVSLIHLLCKAPHQRAVRIIAMLSVSCLCIALGLLYKVWLVGTAYTPITNPVLFYSFPWLDSFGLGLLLAIVIAVAEGGKRHLLLGFISLITAIGLAGSTYYLSEYSVTGAIENLLFNQSMWGVIALFLCFIVVGWANLSRFPRRKTHVSRIIEYIGAISYGLFMWYEPLFSWLGHYFVASSPVVFAVGLLAFILMLILVASVSYWIVEYPVSFLSHIFSHEGRLSPRYIEA
;
A
#
# COMPACT_ATOMS: atom_id res chain seq x y z
N MET A 1 -51.04 -43.01 -2.90
CA MET A 1 -49.64 -42.84 -3.34
C MET A 1 -49.46 -41.37 -3.71
N THR A 2 -48.75 -40.65 -2.85
CA THR A 2 -48.58 -39.20 -2.84
C THR A 2 -47.67 -38.75 -3.97
N ASN A 3 -48.16 -37.83 -4.81
CA ASN A 3 -47.43 -37.27 -5.93
C ASN A 3 -46.28 -36.38 -5.46
N ALA A 4 -45.09 -36.66 -5.98
CA ALA A 4 -43.83 -35.96 -5.73
C ALA A 4 -43.74 -34.63 -6.50
N THR A 5 -44.63 -33.67 -6.25
CA THR A 5 -44.66 -32.38 -6.97
C THR A 5 -44.44 -31.13 -6.13
N ASP A 6 -44.32 -31.25 -4.80
CA ASP A 6 -44.26 -30.07 -3.91
C ASP A 6 -42.84 -29.56 -3.59
N ALA A 7 -41.78 -30.21 -4.10
CA ALA A 7 -40.38 -29.80 -3.88
C ALA A 7 -39.84 -28.75 -4.89
N PHE A 8 -40.61 -28.41 -5.93
CA PHE A 8 -40.13 -27.58 -7.05
C PHE A 8 -40.12 -26.04 -6.89
N PRO A 9 -40.93 -25.37 -6.04
CA PRO A 9 -40.93 -23.91 -5.98
C PRO A 9 -39.64 -23.34 -5.35
N ALA A 10 -39.11 -24.00 -4.33
CA ALA A 10 -37.86 -23.59 -3.67
C ALA A 10 -36.65 -23.70 -4.62
N ILE A 11 -36.55 -24.78 -5.39
CA ILE A 11 -35.46 -25.02 -6.34
C ILE A 11 -35.50 -24.01 -7.51
N ARG A 12 -36.69 -23.69 -8.03
CA ARG A 12 -36.87 -22.62 -9.03
C ARG A 12 -36.48 -21.25 -8.50
N SER A 13 -36.74 -20.97 -7.22
CA SER A 13 -36.34 -19.70 -6.60
C SER A 13 -34.82 -19.56 -6.46
N ILE A 14 -34.12 -20.65 -6.15
CA ILE A 14 -32.66 -20.67 -6.01
C ILE A 14 -31.99 -20.56 -7.38
N THR A 15 -32.46 -21.31 -8.39
CA THR A 15 -31.94 -21.18 -9.76
C THR A 15 -32.18 -19.80 -10.34
N ALA A 16 -33.35 -19.18 -10.08
CA ALA A 16 -33.61 -17.80 -10.48
C ALA A 16 -32.66 -16.81 -9.80
N LYS A 17 -32.42 -16.95 -8.48
CA LYS A 17 -31.48 -16.11 -7.72
C LYS A 17 -30.03 -16.27 -8.21
N VAL A 18 -29.58 -17.50 -8.49
CA VAL A 18 -28.25 -17.79 -9.05
C VAL A 18 -28.11 -17.22 -10.47
N THR A 19 -29.15 -17.31 -11.29
CA THR A 19 -29.14 -16.78 -12.66
C THR A 19 -29.15 -15.26 -12.67
N ALA A 20 -29.92 -14.62 -11.77
CA ALA A 20 -29.90 -13.18 -11.56
C ALA A 20 -28.54 -12.70 -11.05
N ALA A 21 -27.95 -13.38 -10.06
CA ALA A 21 -26.61 -13.08 -9.56
C ALA A 21 -25.55 -13.21 -10.67
N ARG A 22 -25.65 -14.23 -11.52
CA ARG A 22 -24.75 -14.45 -12.66
C ARG A 22 -24.93 -13.38 -13.75
N MET A 23 -26.16 -13.01 -14.10
CA MET A 23 -26.44 -11.91 -15.03
C MET A 23 -25.96 -10.56 -14.49
N ILE A 24 -26.12 -10.31 -13.20
CA ILE A 24 -25.59 -9.12 -12.53
C ILE A 24 -24.07 -9.15 -12.59
N ALA A 25 -23.42 -10.27 -12.26
CA ALA A 25 -21.96 -10.39 -12.36
C ALA A 25 -21.45 -10.13 -13.78
N VAL A 26 -22.12 -10.69 -14.80
CA VAL A 26 -21.78 -10.49 -16.22
C VAL A 26 -21.99 -9.05 -16.66
N ASN A 27 -23.11 -8.41 -16.30
CA ASN A 27 -23.37 -7.01 -16.62
C ASN A 27 -22.41 -6.06 -15.87
N THR A 28 -22.08 -6.37 -14.62
CA THR A 28 -21.08 -5.60 -13.84
C THR A 28 -19.69 -5.74 -14.47
N MET A 29 -19.32 -6.93 -14.95
CA MET A 29 -18.08 -7.18 -15.69
C MET A 29 -18.06 -6.42 -17.03
N ARG A 30 -19.20 -6.37 -17.74
CA ARG A 30 -19.33 -5.64 -19.02
C ARG A 30 -19.26 -4.13 -18.83
N HIS A 31 -19.86 -3.58 -17.77
CA HIS A 31 -19.72 -2.17 -17.41
C HIS A 31 -18.30 -1.83 -16.94
N ARG A 32 -17.68 -2.66 -16.09
CA ARG A 32 -16.26 -2.51 -15.70
C ARG A 32 -15.29 -2.60 -16.87
N ALA A 33 -15.67 -3.24 -17.98
CA ALA A 33 -14.83 -3.33 -19.18
C ALA A 33 -14.85 -2.06 -20.04
N ILE A 34 -15.79 -1.14 -19.78
CA ILE A 34 -16.01 0.10 -20.55
C ILE A 34 -15.75 1.35 -19.68
N GLU A 35 -15.71 1.21 -18.36
CA GLU A 35 -15.36 2.30 -17.44
C GLU A 35 -13.97 2.91 -17.75
N PRO A 36 -13.83 4.24 -17.64
CA PRO A 36 -12.53 4.90 -17.78
C PRO A 36 -11.54 4.34 -16.74
N ASP A 37 -10.28 4.27 -17.16
CA ASP A 37 -9.17 3.72 -16.40
C ASP A 37 -8.99 4.51 -15.08
N ASP A 38 -9.39 3.94 -13.94
CA ASP A 38 -9.30 4.62 -12.64
C ASP A 38 -7.83 4.69 -12.19
N PRO A 39 -7.23 5.87 -11.98
CA PRO A 39 -5.84 6.01 -11.57
C PRO A 39 -5.50 5.28 -10.27
N THR A 40 -6.48 5.00 -9.39
CA THR A 40 -6.27 4.17 -8.19
C THR A 40 -5.68 2.80 -8.53
N ARG A 41 -6.19 2.12 -9.57
CA ARG A 41 -5.71 0.79 -10.01
C ARG A 41 -4.27 0.85 -10.51
N LYS A 42 -3.90 1.95 -11.17
CA LYS A 42 -2.52 2.18 -11.60
C LYS A 42 -1.62 2.38 -10.39
N LEU A 43 -2.01 3.22 -9.43
CA LEU A 43 -1.25 3.45 -8.20
C LEU A 43 -1.01 2.13 -7.42
N GLU A 44 -1.98 1.22 -7.41
CA GLU A 44 -1.82 -0.12 -6.81
C GLU A 44 -0.81 -1.00 -7.55
N PHE A 45 -0.77 -0.93 -8.88
CA PHE A 45 0.28 -1.58 -9.66
C PHE A 45 1.67 -1.01 -9.32
N TYR A 46 1.80 0.32 -9.17
CA TYR A 46 3.07 0.92 -8.75
C TYR A 46 3.46 0.50 -7.35
N ARG A 47 2.50 0.37 -6.43
CA ARG A 47 2.77 -0.20 -5.10
C ARG A 47 3.39 -1.57 -5.23
N THR A 48 2.87 -2.40 -6.13
CA THR A 48 3.44 -3.74 -6.39
C THR A 48 4.87 -3.67 -6.92
N LEU A 49 5.16 -2.76 -7.85
CA LEU A 49 6.51 -2.54 -8.37
C LEU A 49 7.46 -2.13 -7.25
N VAL A 50 7.05 -1.19 -6.40
CA VAL A 50 7.79 -0.76 -5.20
C VAL A 50 8.04 -1.94 -4.28
N THR A 51 7.03 -2.78 -4.02
CA THR A 51 7.18 -3.99 -3.20
C THR A 51 8.23 -4.93 -3.80
N ILE A 52 8.22 -5.17 -5.11
CA ILE A 52 9.22 -6.01 -5.79
C ILE A 52 10.63 -5.41 -5.64
N VAL A 53 10.77 -4.10 -5.84
CA VAL A 53 12.05 -3.39 -5.67
C VAL A 53 12.56 -3.52 -4.24
N MET A 54 11.69 -3.34 -3.25
CA MET A 54 12.01 -3.53 -1.83
C MET A 54 12.45 -4.97 -1.53
N ILE A 55 11.77 -5.97 -2.09
CA ILE A 55 12.12 -7.39 -1.96
C ILE A 55 13.51 -7.67 -2.52
N CYS A 56 13.88 -7.09 -3.67
CA CYS A 56 15.23 -7.23 -4.22
C CYS A 56 16.30 -6.74 -3.23
N GLY A 57 16.09 -5.56 -2.63
CA GLY A 57 16.99 -5.01 -1.62
C GLY A 57 17.04 -5.84 -0.33
N TYR A 58 15.91 -6.43 0.07
CA TYR A 58 15.82 -7.32 1.23
C TYR A 58 16.58 -8.64 0.99
N CYS A 59 16.34 -9.31 -0.14
CA CYS A 59 17.04 -10.54 -0.50
C CYS A 59 18.55 -10.33 -0.62
N TYR A 60 18.97 -9.19 -1.18
CA TYR A 60 20.39 -8.83 -1.24
C TYR A 60 21.01 -8.68 0.15
N TYR A 61 20.36 -7.92 1.03
CA TYR A 61 20.82 -7.71 2.40
C TYR A 61 20.92 -9.02 3.20
N GLN A 62 19.93 -9.90 3.05
CA GLN A 62 20.00 -11.20 3.72
C GLN A 62 21.08 -12.10 3.12
N ALA A 63 21.26 -12.06 1.79
CA ALA A 63 22.29 -12.86 1.14
C ALA A 63 23.70 -12.43 1.54
N THR A 64 23.96 -11.12 1.72
CA THR A 64 25.24 -10.61 2.22
C THR A 64 25.45 -10.89 3.71
N PHE A 65 24.38 -10.91 4.50
CA PHE A 65 24.43 -11.31 5.92
C PHE A 65 24.78 -12.80 6.09
N ILE A 66 24.22 -13.67 5.26
CA ILE A 66 24.45 -15.12 5.32
C ILE A 66 25.77 -15.53 4.64
N ASN A 67 26.14 -14.87 3.54
CA ASN A 67 27.34 -15.18 2.76
C ASN A 67 28.12 -13.89 2.39
N HIS A 68 29.23 -13.65 3.08
CA HIS A 68 30.08 -12.46 2.92
C HIS A 68 30.80 -12.31 1.56
N HIS A 69 30.55 -13.20 0.58
CA HIS A 69 31.26 -13.22 -0.71
C HIS A 69 30.48 -12.64 -1.90
N LEU A 70 29.23 -12.20 -1.71
CA LEU A 70 28.44 -11.54 -2.76
C LEU A 70 28.83 -10.05 -2.89
N LEU A 71 30.10 -9.80 -3.20
CA LEU A 71 30.60 -8.45 -3.43
C LEU A 71 30.25 -8.00 -4.85
N PHE A 72 29.42 -6.98 -4.97
CA PHE A 72 29.25 -6.25 -6.23
C PHE A 72 30.22 -5.06 -6.26
N ASN A 73 30.25 -4.30 -7.35
CA ASN A 73 30.96 -3.01 -7.35
C ASN A 73 30.31 -2.08 -6.31
N ASN A 74 31.10 -1.33 -5.53
CA ASN A 74 30.67 -0.41 -4.47
C ASN A 74 29.40 0.40 -4.83
N HIS A 75 29.28 0.88 -6.07
CA HIS A 75 28.11 1.65 -6.51
C HIS A 75 26.81 0.83 -6.56
N ILE A 76 26.89 -0.44 -6.97
CA ILE A 76 25.73 -1.35 -7.03
C ILE A 76 25.33 -1.76 -5.61
N GLU A 77 26.30 -1.98 -4.73
CA GLU A 77 26.04 -2.29 -3.32
C GLU A 77 25.30 -1.14 -2.64
N THR A 78 25.83 0.08 -2.75
CA THR A 78 25.19 1.30 -2.21
C THR A 78 23.78 1.48 -2.77
N ALA A 79 23.57 1.24 -4.07
CA ALA A 79 22.24 1.30 -4.67
C ALA A 79 21.28 0.24 -4.09
N LEU A 80 21.72 -1.01 -3.94
CA LEU A 80 20.90 -2.11 -3.41
C LEU A 80 20.56 -1.93 -1.93
N PHE A 81 21.49 -1.42 -1.12
CA PHE A 81 21.20 -1.03 0.27
C PHE A 81 20.25 0.18 0.32
N SER A 82 20.45 1.17 -0.56
CA SER A 82 19.60 2.36 -0.62
C SER A 82 18.16 2.04 -1.03
N ILE A 83 17.96 1.01 -1.86
CA ILE A 83 16.65 0.55 -2.31
C ILE A 83 15.74 0.15 -1.13
N GLN A 84 16.27 -0.23 0.03
CA GLN A 84 15.42 -0.50 1.21
C GLN A 84 14.66 0.75 1.69
N ASN A 85 15.21 1.95 1.44
CA ASN A 85 14.53 3.21 1.75
C ASN A 85 13.36 3.53 0.80
N SER A 86 13.15 2.71 -0.25
CA SER A 86 11.99 2.80 -1.14
C SER A 86 10.65 2.58 -0.43
N ILE A 87 10.66 2.13 0.83
CA ILE A 87 9.49 2.06 1.71
C ILE A 87 8.77 3.41 1.86
N ALA A 88 9.48 4.54 1.75
CA ALA A 88 8.86 5.86 1.70
C ALA A 88 7.88 5.99 0.50
N LEU A 89 8.19 5.34 -0.63
CA LEU A 89 7.30 5.31 -1.80
C LEU A 89 5.98 4.60 -1.45
N PHE A 90 6.03 3.55 -0.62
CA PHE A 90 4.85 2.81 -0.19
C PHE A 90 3.89 3.73 0.57
N PHE A 91 4.39 4.54 1.51
CA PHE A 91 3.58 5.50 2.27
C PHE A 91 3.05 6.67 1.44
N VAL A 92 3.80 7.14 0.44
CA VAL A 92 3.30 8.14 -0.52
C VAL A 92 2.15 7.59 -1.35
N LEU A 93 2.32 6.39 -1.91
CA LEU A 93 1.24 5.70 -2.65
C LEU A 93 0.05 5.44 -1.75
N ASP A 94 0.30 5.09 -0.50
CA ASP A 94 -0.72 4.90 0.50
C ASP A 94 -1.56 6.15 0.76
N GLY A 95 -0.92 7.28 1.06
CA GLY A 95 -1.61 8.55 1.22
C GLY A 95 -2.43 8.93 -0.02
N ALA A 96 -1.86 8.70 -1.21
CA ALA A 96 -2.51 9.03 -2.48
C ALA A 96 -3.76 8.19 -2.75
N ILE A 97 -3.65 6.85 -2.67
CA ILE A 97 -4.78 5.94 -2.90
C ILE A 97 -5.89 6.20 -1.88
N SER A 98 -5.51 6.47 -0.64
CA SER A 98 -6.42 6.66 0.48
C SER A 98 -7.22 7.95 0.38
N PHE A 99 -6.55 9.04 0.03
CA PHE A 99 -7.16 10.37 0.04
C PHE A 99 -7.86 10.73 -1.28
N LEU A 100 -7.50 10.09 -2.40
CA LEU A 100 -8.04 10.42 -3.72
C LEU A 100 -9.58 10.34 -3.81
N PRO A 101 -10.29 9.32 -3.28
CA PRO A 101 -11.75 9.29 -3.29
C PRO A 101 -12.38 10.47 -2.54
N PHE A 102 -11.80 10.86 -1.41
CA PHE A 102 -12.24 12.02 -0.64
C PHE A 102 -11.97 13.32 -1.40
N ALA A 103 -10.79 13.45 -2.00
CA ALA A 103 -10.42 14.60 -2.80
C ALA A 103 -11.37 14.82 -3.98
N ARG A 104 -11.73 13.76 -4.70
CA ARG A 104 -12.75 13.79 -5.75
C ARG A 104 -14.11 14.21 -5.21
N ALA A 105 -14.58 13.59 -4.11
CA ALA A 105 -15.87 13.91 -3.53
C ALA A 105 -15.96 15.38 -3.08
N ILE A 106 -14.93 15.89 -2.40
CA ILE A 106 -14.86 17.26 -1.90
C ILE A 106 -14.80 18.26 -3.07
N LEU A 107 -13.99 18.02 -4.09
CA LEU A 107 -13.78 18.97 -5.19
C LEU A 107 -14.93 18.96 -6.20
N GLN A 108 -15.39 17.79 -6.60
CA GLN A 108 -16.39 17.61 -7.66
C GLN A 108 -17.84 17.72 -7.16
N ARG A 109 -18.05 18.01 -5.86
CA ARG A 109 -19.38 18.07 -5.21
C ARG A 109 -20.21 16.79 -5.45
N GLN A 110 -19.55 15.65 -5.55
CA GLN A 110 -20.24 14.36 -5.66
C GLN A 110 -20.85 13.96 -4.31
N ARG A 111 -21.70 12.91 -4.31
CA ARG A 111 -22.26 12.34 -3.08
C ARG A 111 -21.15 12.08 -2.05
N HIS A 112 -21.43 12.42 -0.79
CA HIS A 112 -20.51 12.28 0.34
C HIS A 112 -19.88 10.88 0.36
N TYR A 113 -18.55 10.82 0.34
CA TYR A 113 -17.82 9.56 0.56
C TYR A 113 -17.66 9.38 2.07
N SER A 114 -18.38 8.40 2.62
CA SER A 114 -18.41 8.19 4.07
C SER A 114 -17.08 7.65 4.56
N THR A 115 -16.58 8.22 5.65
CA THR A 115 -15.39 7.75 6.39
C THR A 115 -15.53 6.28 6.79
N ARG A 116 -16.75 5.82 7.10
CA ARG A 116 -17.03 4.41 7.42
C ARG A 116 -16.84 3.50 6.21
N THR A 117 -17.30 3.93 5.03
CA THR A 117 -17.09 3.20 3.77
C THR A 117 -15.62 3.06 3.44
N PHE A 118 -14.85 4.12 3.67
CA PHE A 118 -13.40 4.10 3.48
C PHE A 118 -12.73 3.07 4.39
N LEU A 119 -12.94 3.16 5.71
CA LEU A 119 -12.32 2.24 6.67
C LEU A 119 -12.76 0.79 6.46
N THR A 120 -14.04 0.54 6.17
CA THR A 120 -14.54 -0.82 5.91
C THR A 120 -13.91 -1.43 4.66
N ARG A 121 -13.85 -0.70 3.54
CA ARG A 121 -13.17 -1.17 2.31
C ARG A 121 -11.70 -1.45 2.54
N ARG A 122 -11.07 -0.62 3.37
CA ARG A 122 -9.67 -0.77 3.72
C ARG A 122 -9.41 -1.99 4.60
N ILE A 123 -10.24 -2.19 5.62
CA ILE A 123 -10.24 -3.37 6.49
C ILE A 123 -10.40 -4.65 5.67
N ILE A 124 -11.39 -4.68 4.77
CA ILE A 124 -11.68 -5.82 3.89
C ILE A 124 -10.48 -6.16 3.00
N ARG A 125 -9.65 -5.17 2.66
CA ARG A 125 -8.47 -5.35 1.82
C ARG A 125 -7.23 -5.76 2.62
N LEU A 126 -7.00 -5.13 3.77
CA LEU A 126 -5.77 -5.29 4.56
C LEU A 126 -5.82 -6.50 5.50
N LEU A 127 -6.87 -6.60 6.31
CA LEU A 127 -6.92 -7.52 7.45
C LEU A 127 -6.86 -9.00 7.07
N PRO A 128 -7.53 -9.48 6.00
CA PRO A 128 -7.61 -10.92 5.75
C PRO A 128 -6.25 -11.56 5.52
N VAL A 129 -5.43 -10.96 4.65
CA VAL A 129 -4.08 -11.47 4.35
C VAL A 129 -3.18 -11.30 5.54
N TYR A 130 -3.25 -10.13 6.20
CA TYR A 130 -2.42 -9.82 7.35
C TYR A 130 -2.64 -10.83 8.48
N TYR A 131 -3.89 -11.05 8.91
CA TYR A 131 -4.18 -11.98 9.99
C TYR A 131 -3.84 -13.42 9.64
N ILE A 132 -4.08 -13.85 8.40
CA ILE A 132 -3.71 -15.21 7.99
C ILE A 132 -2.20 -15.40 8.00
N ALA A 133 -1.44 -14.44 7.47
CA ALA A 133 0.02 -14.49 7.50
C ALA A 133 0.54 -14.52 8.94
N VAL A 134 0.09 -13.59 9.79
CA VAL A 134 0.47 -13.52 11.22
C VAL A 134 0.15 -14.83 11.94
N ILE A 135 -1.06 -15.37 11.80
CA ILE A 135 -1.48 -16.60 12.48
C ILE A 135 -0.63 -17.78 11.99
N ILE A 136 -0.39 -17.92 10.68
CA ILE A 136 0.41 -19.02 10.14
C ILE A 136 1.84 -18.94 10.67
N VAL A 137 2.47 -17.77 10.58
CA VAL A 137 3.85 -17.58 11.05
C VAL A 137 3.96 -17.81 12.55
N TRP A 138 3.03 -17.26 13.32
CA TRP A 138 2.96 -17.47 14.76
C TRP A 138 2.84 -18.96 15.12
N ILE A 139 1.98 -19.73 14.44
CA ILE A 139 1.87 -21.19 14.63
C ILE A 139 3.19 -21.90 14.29
N THR A 140 3.89 -21.49 13.23
CA THR A 140 5.19 -22.10 12.87
C THR A 140 6.26 -21.82 13.92
N HIS A 141 6.32 -20.59 14.46
CA HIS A 141 7.25 -20.21 15.52
C HIS A 141 6.95 -20.94 16.83
N LEU A 142 5.67 -21.18 17.13
CA LEU A 142 5.22 -21.93 18.32
C LEU A 142 5.75 -23.37 18.34
N ARG A 143 5.87 -23.99 17.16
CA ARG A 143 6.36 -25.36 17.01
C ARG A 143 7.89 -25.47 17.05
N GLY A 144 8.62 -24.40 16.75
CA GLY A 144 10.08 -24.41 16.60
C GLY A 144 10.88 -24.02 17.85
N ASN A 145 10.45 -23.00 18.61
CA ASN A 145 11.36 -22.27 19.51
C ASN A 145 10.99 -22.26 21.02
N GLY A 146 9.92 -22.93 21.46
CA GLY A 146 9.59 -23.05 22.89
C GLY A 146 9.02 -21.76 23.54
N ALA A 147 7.73 -21.52 23.29
CA ALA A 147 6.63 -21.01 24.15
C ALA A 147 6.79 -19.87 25.20
N SER A 148 7.93 -19.22 25.40
CA SER A 148 8.03 -18.11 26.36
C SER A 148 7.83 -16.78 25.61
N TYR A 149 6.69 -16.09 25.81
CA TYR A 149 6.31 -14.78 25.22
C TYR A 149 5.54 -14.75 23.87
N GLN A 150 4.75 -15.76 23.52
CA GLN A 150 4.04 -15.78 22.22
C GLN A 150 2.62 -15.20 22.22
N TRP A 151 1.88 -15.24 23.33
CA TRP A 151 0.47 -14.79 23.34
C TRP A 151 0.30 -13.28 23.37
N LEU A 152 1.19 -12.57 24.09
CA LEU A 152 1.20 -11.11 24.12
C LEU A 152 1.58 -10.55 22.74
N ASP A 153 2.67 -11.08 22.16
CA ASP A 153 3.10 -10.83 20.79
C ASP A 153 1.98 -11.02 19.76
N LEU A 154 1.22 -12.14 19.85
CA LEU A 154 0.05 -12.35 18.98
C LEU A 154 -1.01 -11.26 19.19
N LEU A 155 -1.34 -10.95 20.44
CA LEU A 155 -2.35 -9.93 20.75
C LEU A 155 -1.93 -8.55 20.22
N GLU A 156 -0.67 -8.19 20.37
CA GLU A 156 -0.12 -6.94 19.86
C GLU A 156 -0.18 -6.88 18.32
N HIS A 157 0.20 -7.97 17.64
CA HIS A 157 0.07 -8.06 16.18
C HIS A 157 -1.38 -8.03 15.72
N LEU A 158 -2.32 -8.64 16.44
CA LEU A 158 -3.74 -8.61 16.10
C LEU A 158 -4.37 -7.22 16.31
N THR A 159 -3.84 -6.44 17.24
CA THR A 159 -4.33 -5.11 17.61
C THR A 159 -3.58 -3.95 16.93
N PHE A 160 -2.52 -4.25 16.16
CA PHE A 160 -1.63 -3.26 15.54
C PHE A 160 -0.83 -2.41 16.56
N ILE A 161 -0.71 -2.89 17.80
CA ILE A 161 -0.02 -2.21 18.90
C ILE A 161 1.46 -2.61 18.96
N GLN A 162 1.88 -3.67 18.28
CA GLN A 162 3.28 -4.12 18.25
C GLN A 162 4.26 -3.04 17.76
N ILE A 163 3.77 -2.03 17.05
CA ILE A 163 4.58 -0.88 16.65
C ILE A 163 5.07 -0.03 17.84
N PHE A 164 4.37 -0.11 18.97
CA PHE A 164 4.69 0.59 20.20
C PHE A 164 5.50 -0.25 21.19
N ASP A 165 5.74 -1.53 20.91
CA ASP A 165 6.62 -2.40 21.70
C ASP A 165 7.93 -2.64 20.95
N ALA A 166 9.06 -2.21 21.53
CA ALA A 166 10.37 -2.37 20.93
C ALA A 166 10.83 -3.83 20.80
N LYS A 167 10.27 -4.73 21.61
CA LYS A 167 10.60 -6.16 21.61
C LYS A 167 9.82 -6.90 20.53
N ASP A 168 8.52 -6.65 20.45
CA ASP A 168 7.62 -7.46 19.62
C ASP A 168 7.48 -6.90 18.19
N ILE A 169 7.96 -5.69 17.89
CA ILE A 169 7.88 -5.04 16.56
C ILE A 169 8.40 -5.89 15.38
N TYR A 170 9.34 -6.81 15.62
CA TYR A 170 9.90 -7.69 14.59
C TYR A 170 9.64 -9.19 14.82
N GLN A 171 8.97 -9.56 15.91
CA GLN A 171 9.04 -10.93 16.45
C GLN A 171 8.26 -11.95 15.60
N THR A 172 7.06 -11.60 15.12
CA THR A 172 6.27 -12.51 14.27
C THR A 172 6.62 -12.34 12.80
N ILE A 173 6.44 -11.14 12.23
CA ILE A 173 6.79 -10.82 10.84
C ILE A 173 7.53 -9.49 10.84
N GLY A 174 8.81 -9.50 10.49
CA GLY A 174 9.69 -8.32 10.53
C GLY A 174 9.08 -7.05 9.88
N PRO A 175 8.52 -7.11 8.66
CA PRO A 175 7.94 -5.93 7.99
C PRO A 175 6.47 -5.62 8.37
N ALA A 176 5.87 -6.35 9.32
CA ALA A 176 4.46 -6.15 9.68
C ALA A 176 4.17 -4.75 10.22
N TRP A 177 5.17 -4.08 10.82
CA TRP A 177 5.03 -2.71 11.31
C TRP A 177 4.52 -1.73 10.25
N VAL A 178 4.82 -1.96 8.96
CA VAL A 178 4.34 -1.10 7.85
C VAL A 178 2.82 -1.12 7.77
N ILE A 179 2.21 -2.29 7.93
CA ILE A 179 0.75 -2.43 7.92
C ILE A 179 0.14 -1.79 9.17
N SER A 180 0.78 -1.90 10.33
CA SER A 180 0.34 -1.18 11.53
C SER A 180 0.36 0.33 11.32
N VAL A 181 1.45 0.88 10.77
CA VAL A 181 1.51 2.31 10.39
C VAL A 181 0.37 2.65 9.42
N GLU A 182 0.14 1.83 8.40
CA GLU A 182 -0.92 2.04 7.42
C GLU A 182 -2.32 2.10 8.08
N VAL A 183 -2.60 1.22 9.04
CA VAL A 183 -3.85 1.22 9.81
C VAL A 183 -3.98 2.50 10.65
N TRP A 184 -2.93 2.89 11.37
CA TRP A 184 -2.94 4.11 12.19
C TRP A 184 -3.09 5.38 11.34
N LEU A 185 -2.40 5.47 10.19
CA LEU A 185 -2.53 6.57 9.23
C LEU A 185 -3.94 6.63 8.62
N SER A 186 -4.57 5.47 8.40
CA SER A 186 -5.95 5.39 7.91
C SER A 186 -6.96 5.94 8.92
N ILE A 187 -6.77 5.60 10.21
CA ILE A 187 -7.60 6.12 11.30
C ILE A 187 -7.38 7.62 11.44
N MET A 188 -6.13 8.08 11.40
CA MET A 188 -5.80 9.52 11.41
C MET A 188 -6.47 10.26 10.24
N LEU A 189 -6.37 9.72 9.02
CA LEU A 189 -7.00 10.30 7.84
C LEU A 189 -8.52 10.38 7.97
N ALA A 190 -9.14 9.33 8.51
CA ALA A 190 -10.57 9.30 8.79
C ALA A 190 -11.01 10.45 9.73
N CYS A 191 -10.21 10.75 10.76
CA CYS A 191 -10.43 11.90 11.64
C CYS A 191 -10.29 13.24 10.89
N PHE A 192 -9.21 13.41 10.11
CA PHE A 192 -8.98 14.65 9.37
C PHE A 192 -10.04 14.92 8.30
N VAL A 193 -10.46 13.91 7.56
CA VAL A 193 -11.52 14.05 6.55
C VAL A 193 -12.83 14.49 7.19
N SER A 194 -13.17 13.92 8.35
CA SER A 194 -14.37 14.30 9.09
C SER A 194 -14.31 15.78 9.52
N LEU A 195 -13.13 16.24 9.97
CA LEU A 195 -12.88 17.65 10.29
C LEU A 195 -12.96 18.56 9.04
N ILE A 196 -12.34 18.18 7.93
CA ILE A 196 -12.43 18.93 6.65
C ILE A 196 -13.89 19.06 6.22
N HIS A 197 -14.68 17.99 6.32
CA HIS A 197 -16.11 18.03 5.97
C HIS A 197 -16.90 18.99 6.87
N LEU A 198 -16.62 19.04 8.18
CA LEU A 198 -17.24 20.00 9.09
C LEU A 198 -16.90 21.45 8.71
N LEU A 199 -15.63 21.73 8.42
CA LEU A 199 -15.15 23.05 8.03
C LEU A 199 -15.66 23.49 6.64
N CYS A 200 -15.92 22.52 5.74
CA CYS A 200 -16.39 22.77 4.38
C CYS A 200 -17.93 22.75 4.21
N LYS A 201 -18.72 22.71 5.30
CA LYS A 201 -20.19 22.73 5.23
C LYS A 201 -20.77 24.06 4.72
N ALA A 202 -20.05 25.17 4.87
CA ALA A 202 -20.47 26.46 4.34
C ALA A 202 -20.45 26.47 2.79
N PRO A 203 -21.25 27.30 2.10
CA PRO A 203 -21.25 27.44 0.63
C PRO A 203 -19.97 28.16 0.14
N HIS A 204 -18.80 27.64 0.53
CA HIS A 204 -17.52 28.23 0.24
C HIS A 204 -17.04 27.89 -1.17
N GLN A 205 -16.30 28.84 -1.74
CA GLN A 205 -15.71 28.76 -3.06
C GLN A 205 -14.76 27.55 -3.16
N ARG A 206 -14.60 27.01 -4.38
CA ARG A 206 -13.69 25.87 -4.67
C ARG A 206 -12.29 26.06 -4.09
N ALA A 207 -11.80 27.30 -4.04
CA ALA A 207 -10.52 27.67 -3.46
C ALA A 207 -10.38 27.28 -1.97
N VAL A 208 -11.40 27.53 -1.14
CA VAL A 208 -11.32 27.25 0.31
C VAL A 208 -11.23 25.76 0.58
N ARG A 209 -11.95 24.93 -0.19
CA ARG A 209 -11.86 23.47 -0.09
C ARG A 209 -10.46 22.96 -0.44
N ILE A 210 -9.87 23.49 -1.50
CA ILE A 210 -8.48 23.17 -1.88
C ILE A 210 -7.51 23.59 -0.77
N ILE A 211 -7.64 24.80 -0.25
CA ILE A 211 -6.80 25.30 0.84
C ILE A 211 -6.92 24.40 2.07
N ALA A 212 -8.14 24.04 2.49
CA ALA A 212 -8.34 23.16 3.65
C ALA A 212 -7.65 21.79 3.48
N MET A 213 -7.75 21.20 2.29
CA MET A 213 -7.08 19.93 1.98
C MET A 213 -5.55 20.08 1.95
N LEU A 214 -5.04 21.16 1.34
CA LEU A 214 -3.62 21.48 1.32
C LEU A 214 -3.09 21.74 2.73
N SER A 215 -3.85 22.41 3.60
CA SER A 215 -3.46 22.63 4.99
C SER A 215 -3.26 21.32 5.74
N VAL A 216 -4.13 20.31 5.55
CA VAL A 216 -3.96 18.99 6.18
C VAL A 216 -2.73 18.27 5.62
N SER A 217 -2.51 18.31 4.31
CA SER A 217 -1.32 17.72 3.69
C SER A 217 -0.03 18.40 4.17
N CYS A 218 0.04 19.73 4.15
CA CYS A 218 1.18 20.51 4.64
C CYS A 218 1.42 20.29 6.13
N LEU A 219 0.37 20.16 6.94
CA LEU A 219 0.49 19.85 8.37
C LEU A 219 1.15 18.48 8.58
N CYS A 220 0.74 17.45 7.83
CA CYS A 220 1.36 16.12 7.92
C CYS A 220 2.84 16.16 7.52
N ILE A 221 3.17 16.89 6.45
CA ILE A 221 4.56 17.09 6.00
C ILE A 221 5.39 17.80 7.06
N ALA A 222 4.89 18.91 7.59
CA ALA A 222 5.57 19.68 8.62
C ALA A 222 5.79 18.84 9.89
N LEU A 223 4.77 18.14 10.38
CA LEU A 223 4.87 17.31 11.58
C LEU A 223 5.86 16.15 11.39
N GLY A 224 5.84 15.47 10.24
CA GLY A 224 6.79 14.39 9.95
C GLY A 224 8.24 14.89 9.87
N LEU A 225 8.47 16.02 9.21
CA LEU A 225 9.82 16.63 9.13
C LEU A 225 10.31 17.13 10.49
N LEU A 226 9.45 17.80 11.26
CA LEU A 226 9.78 18.25 12.61
C LEU A 226 10.12 17.08 13.53
N TYR A 227 9.38 15.97 13.42
CA TYR A 227 9.66 14.75 14.16
C TYR A 227 11.03 14.17 13.78
N LYS A 228 11.38 14.11 12.49
CA LYS A 228 12.70 13.65 12.03
C LYS A 228 13.83 14.55 12.55
N VAL A 229 13.67 15.87 12.49
CA VAL A 229 14.65 16.83 13.03
C VAL A 229 14.84 16.64 14.54
N TRP A 230 13.75 16.46 15.27
CA TRP A 230 13.81 16.15 16.70
C TRP A 230 14.53 14.81 16.95
N LEU A 231 14.23 13.78 16.14
CA LEU A 231 14.85 12.46 16.27
C LEU A 231 16.37 12.51 16.04
N VAL A 232 16.84 13.28 15.06
CA VAL A 232 18.28 13.55 14.86
C VAL A 232 18.93 14.08 16.13
N GLY A 233 18.28 15.01 16.84
CA GLY A 233 18.79 15.60 18.08
C GLY A 233 18.85 14.65 19.29
N THR A 234 18.20 13.48 19.21
CA THR A 234 18.10 12.53 20.35
C THR A 234 19.07 11.34 20.26
N ALA A 235 19.79 11.18 19.16
CA ALA A 235 20.68 10.03 18.87
C ALA A 235 20.00 8.64 18.94
N TYR A 236 18.67 8.55 18.95
CA TYR A 236 17.96 7.27 18.88
C TYR A 236 18.10 6.64 17.49
N THR A 237 18.72 5.46 17.45
CA THR A 237 18.87 4.62 16.26
C THR A 237 17.73 3.58 16.17
N PRO A 238 17.51 2.96 15.00
CA PRO A 238 16.59 1.82 14.85
C PRO A 238 16.87 0.65 15.80
N ILE A 239 18.11 0.51 16.27
CA ILE A 239 18.54 -0.55 17.19
C ILE A 239 18.23 -0.17 18.64
N THR A 240 18.45 1.09 19.01
CA THR A 240 18.26 1.55 20.41
C THR A 240 16.80 1.82 20.74
N ASN A 241 16.01 2.30 19.78
CA ASN A 241 14.59 2.57 19.98
C ASN A 241 13.82 2.47 18.65
N PRO A 242 13.46 1.25 18.23
CA PRO A 242 12.74 1.04 16.97
C PRO A 242 11.36 1.71 16.98
N VAL A 243 10.67 1.76 18.11
CA VAL A 243 9.33 2.36 18.24
C VAL A 243 9.30 3.80 17.73
N LEU A 244 10.21 4.65 18.23
CA LEU A 244 10.30 6.05 17.80
C LEU A 244 10.70 6.17 16.33
N PHE A 245 11.56 5.27 15.86
CA PHE A 245 12.06 5.32 14.49
C PHE A 245 11.03 4.89 13.44
N TYR A 246 10.14 3.93 13.75
CA TYR A 246 9.21 3.37 12.76
C TYR A 246 7.77 3.91 12.87
N SER A 247 7.38 4.52 13.99
CA SER A 247 5.99 4.96 14.20
C SER A 247 5.64 6.25 13.43
N PHE A 248 6.31 7.35 13.75
CA PHE A 248 5.89 8.70 13.36
C PHE A 248 6.64 9.35 12.18
N PRO A 249 7.89 8.96 11.83
CA PRO A 249 8.62 9.63 10.75
C PRO A 249 7.93 9.61 9.38
N TRP A 250 7.03 8.66 9.12
CA TRP A 250 6.40 8.46 7.81
C TRP A 250 5.25 9.43 7.50
N LEU A 251 4.87 10.28 8.45
CA LEU A 251 3.80 11.27 8.27
C LEU A 251 4.07 12.23 7.10
N ASP A 252 5.34 12.53 6.83
CA ASP A 252 5.70 13.41 5.73
C ASP A 252 5.46 12.75 4.36
N SER A 253 5.87 11.51 4.22
CA SER A 253 5.68 10.67 3.04
C SER A 253 4.18 10.45 2.78
N PHE A 254 3.41 10.16 3.83
CA PHE A 254 1.96 10.08 3.73
C PHE A 254 1.36 11.42 3.30
N GLY A 255 1.80 12.54 3.90
CA GLY A 255 1.39 13.90 3.55
C GLY A 255 1.68 14.29 2.10
N LEU A 256 2.82 13.87 1.54
CA LEU A 256 3.14 14.00 0.10
C LEU A 256 2.15 13.19 -0.76
N GLY A 257 1.74 12.01 -0.28
CA GLY A 257 0.66 11.22 -0.90
C GLY A 257 -0.68 11.97 -0.94
N LEU A 258 -1.06 12.65 0.15
CA LEU A 258 -2.25 13.49 0.18
C LEU A 258 -2.16 14.64 -0.83
N LEU A 259 -0.99 15.29 -0.92
CA LEU A 259 -0.73 16.37 -1.88
C LEU A 259 -0.94 15.86 -3.31
N LEU A 260 -0.37 14.69 -3.63
CA LEU A 260 -0.53 14.05 -4.92
C LEU A 260 -2.02 13.79 -5.24
N ALA A 261 -2.78 13.23 -4.28
CA ALA A 261 -4.22 13.01 -4.45
C ALA A 261 -5.00 14.30 -4.75
N ILE A 262 -4.66 15.41 -4.07
CA ILE A 262 -5.25 16.74 -4.35
C ILE A 262 -4.95 17.16 -5.78
N VAL A 263 -3.69 17.06 -6.20
CA VAL A 263 -3.28 17.49 -7.54
C VAL A 263 -3.92 16.62 -8.62
N ILE A 264 -4.02 15.30 -8.41
CA ILE A 264 -4.76 14.39 -9.30
C ILE A 264 -6.21 14.89 -9.44
N ALA A 265 -6.91 15.09 -8.32
CA ALA A 265 -8.32 15.44 -8.33
C ALA A 265 -8.59 16.85 -8.90
N VAL A 266 -7.64 17.79 -8.77
CA VAL A 266 -7.70 19.10 -9.44
C VAL A 266 -7.45 18.98 -10.94
N ALA A 267 -6.43 18.20 -11.35
CA ALA A 267 -6.06 17.98 -12.74
C ALA A 267 -7.11 17.22 -13.55
N GLU A 268 -7.90 16.35 -12.89
CA GLU A 268 -9.08 15.72 -13.50
C GLU A 268 -10.08 16.74 -14.07
N GLY A 269 -10.15 17.94 -13.48
CA GLY A 269 -11.00 19.04 -13.94
C GLY A 269 -10.38 20.02 -14.95
N GLY A 270 -9.12 19.82 -15.39
CA GLY A 270 -8.37 20.76 -16.24
C GLY A 270 -7.86 20.16 -17.57
N LYS A 271 -7.17 20.99 -18.38
CA LYS A 271 -6.48 20.59 -19.63
C LYS A 271 -5.16 19.86 -19.32
N ARG A 272 -4.61 19.16 -20.32
CA ARG A 272 -3.42 18.29 -20.22
C ARG A 272 -2.18 19.04 -19.73
N HIS A 273 -1.49 18.51 -18.72
CA HIS A 273 -0.24 19.09 -18.20
C HIS A 273 0.97 18.15 -18.33
N LEU A 274 1.25 17.70 -19.57
CA LEU A 274 2.43 16.88 -19.91
C LEU A 274 3.75 17.54 -19.48
N LEU A 275 3.84 18.86 -19.56
CA LEU A 275 5.01 19.64 -19.15
C LEU A 275 5.29 19.49 -17.64
N LEU A 276 4.25 19.50 -16.81
CA LEU A 276 4.39 19.27 -15.36
C LEU A 276 4.85 17.84 -15.07
N GLY A 277 4.38 16.85 -15.85
CA GLY A 277 4.87 15.47 -15.76
C GLY A 277 6.35 15.32 -16.15
N PHE A 278 6.80 16.02 -17.18
CA PHE A 278 8.22 16.01 -17.59
C PHE A 278 9.12 16.74 -16.59
N ILE A 279 8.70 17.90 -16.10
CA ILE A 279 9.42 18.64 -15.05
C ILE A 279 9.49 17.79 -13.78
N SER A 280 8.40 17.11 -13.43
CA SER A 280 8.36 16.19 -12.30
C SER A 280 9.39 15.05 -12.45
N LEU A 281 9.51 14.43 -13.63
CA LEU A 281 10.48 13.37 -13.90
C LEU A 281 11.93 13.85 -13.78
N ILE A 282 12.26 14.99 -14.39
CA ILE A 282 13.62 15.55 -14.35
C ILE A 282 14.00 15.89 -12.91
N THR A 283 13.05 16.42 -12.13
CA THR A 283 13.26 16.75 -10.72
C THR A 283 13.41 15.49 -9.86
N ALA A 284 12.66 14.42 -10.16
CA ALA A 284 12.83 13.09 -9.53
C ALA A 284 14.23 12.54 -9.73
N ILE A 285 14.69 12.53 -11.00
CA ILE A 285 15.99 11.99 -11.37
C ILE A 285 17.11 12.85 -10.75
N GLY A 286 16.95 14.17 -10.78
CA GLY A 286 17.90 15.10 -10.16
C GLY A 286 18.03 14.89 -8.65
N LEU A 287 16.91 14.69 -7.94
CA LEU A 287 16.90 14.44 -6.49
C LEU A 287 17.41 13.03 -6.13
N ALA A 288 17.11 12.03 -6.95
CA ALA A 288 17.69 10.68 -6.82
C ALA A 288 19.21 10.69 -7.03
N GLY A 289 19.70 11.43 -8.02
CA GLY A 289 21.12 11.60 -8.26
C GLY A 289 21.82 12.39 -7.13
N SER A 290 21.19 13.46 -6.62
CA SER A 290 21.76 14.25 -5.53
C SER A 290 21.81 13.48 -4.22
N THR A 291 20.85 12.61 -3.95
CA THR A 291 20.87 11.78 -2.74
C THR A 291 21.87 10.67 -2.79
N TYR A 292 22.00 10.01 -3.94
CA TYR A 292 23.09 9.08 -4.19
C TYR A 292 24.44 9.76 -3.94
N TYR A 293 24.67 10.94 -4.52
CA TYR A 293 25.91 11.70 -4.35
C TYR A 293 26.14 12.14 -2.89
N LEU A 294 25.11 12.66 -2.22
CA LEU A 294 25.22 13.09 -0.81
C LEU A 294 25.39 11.92 0.16
N SER A 295 24.85 10.74 -0.17
CA SER A 295 25.06 9.52 0.62
C SER A 295 26.49 9.00 0.56
N GLU A 296 27.23 9.31 -0.52
CA GLU A 296 28.63 8.95 -0.72
C GLU A 296 29.58 9.92 0.01
N TYR A 297 29.18 11.19 0.19
CA TYR A 297 30.02 12.25 0.75
C TYR A 297 29.82 12.56 2.25
N SER A 298 28.99 11.80 2.97
CA SER A 298 28.93 11.73 4.45
C SER A 298 29.14 13.08 5.16
N VAL A 299 28.23 14.04 4.99
CA VAL A 299 28.38 15.36 5.65
C VAL A 299 28.05 15.29 7.15
N THR A 300 27.29 14.30 7.63
CA THR A 300 26.96 14.14 9.06
C THR A 300 26.54 12.69 9.42
N GLY A 301 26.29 12.40 10.70
CA GLY A 301 26.19 11.04 11.27
C GLY A 301 25.14 10.07 10.68
N ALA A 302 25.22 8.79 11.05
CA ALA A 302 24.45 7.69 10.43
C ALA A 302 22.90 7.90 10.45
N ILE A 303 22.36 8.53 11.49
CA ILE A 303 20.92 8.84 11.61
C ILE A 303 20.50 9.93 10.61
N GLU A 304 21.32 10.95 10.44
CA GLU A 304 21.04 12.07 9.53
C GLU A 304 20.96 11.59 8.08
N ASN A 305 21.92 10.75 7.67
CA ASN A 305 21.91 10.13 6.34
C ASN A 305 20.68 9.24 6.12
N LEU A 306 20.28 8.47 7.13
CA LEU A 306 19.12 7.58 7.02
C LEU A 306 17.81 8.36 6.88
N LEU A 307 17.61 9.38 7.70
CA LEU A 307 16.40 10.22 7.66
C LEU A 307 16.35 11.13 6.42
N PHE A 308 17.51 11.63 5.98
CA PHE A 308 17.66 12.35 4.73
C PHE A 308 17.27 11.47 3.55
N ASN A 309 17.82 10.25 3.48
CA ASN A 309 17.49 9.27 2.45
C ASN A 309 15.99 8.96 2.45
N GLN A 310 15.38 8.66 3.61
CA GLN A 310 13.94 8.41 3.68
C GLN A 310 13.09 9.56 3.11
N SER A 311 13.42 10.80 3.49
CA SER A 311 12.69 11.99 3.03
C SER A 311 12.84 12.19 1.52
N MET A 312 14.03 11.96 1.00
CA MET A 312 14.32 12.11 -0.42
C MET A 312 13.70 11.00 -1.27
N TRP A 313 13.69 9.76 -0.79
CA TRP A 313 12.92 8.68 -1.41
C TRP A 313 11.42 9.00 -1.43
N GLY A 314 10.87 9.63 -0.40
CA GLY A 314 9.50 10.16 -0.41
C GLY A 314 9.26 11.19 -1.53
N VAL A 315 10.22 12.10 -1.74
CA VAL A 315 10.14 13.11 -2.80
C VAL A 315 10.27 12.48 -4.20
N ILE A 316 11.20 11.54 -4.38
CA ILE A 316 11.33 10.74 -5.61
C ILE A 316 10.00 10.00 -5.88
N ALA A 317 9.34 9.47 -4.85
CA ALA A 317 8.04 8.84 -4.99
C ALA A 317 6.99 9.76 -5.57
N LEU A 318 6.90 10.96 -5.00
CA LEU A 318 5.93 11.94 -5.43
C LEU A 318 6.12 12.23 -6.91
N PHE A 319 7.35 12.49 -7.33
CA PHE A 319 7.69 12.75 -8.72
C PHE A 319 7.44 11.56 -9.65
N LEU A 320 7.80 10.34 -9.25
CA LEU A 320 7.49 9.13 -10.01
C LEU A 320 5.97 8.96 -10.17
N CYS A 321 5.19 9.20 -9.13
CA CYS A 321 3.74 9.12 -9.19
C CYS A 321 3.12 10.22 -10.06
N PHE A 322 3.73 11.41 -10.12
CA PHE A 322 3.30 12.48 -11.03
C PHE A 322 3.41 12.06 -12.51
N ILE A 323 4.44 11.30 -12.89
CA ILE A 323 4.59 10.74 -14.24
C ILE A 323 3.44 9.80 -14.56
N VAL A 324 3.14 8.89 -13.63
CA VAL A 324 2.08 7.89 -13.77
C VAL A 324 0.73 8.55 -14.00
N VAL A 325 0.43 9.58 -13.20
CA VAL A 325 -0.80 10.33 -13.27
C VAL A 325 -0.86 11.17 -14.55
N GLY A 326 0.26 11.79 -14.94
CA GLY A 326 0.39 12.50 -16.21
C GLY A 326 0.13 11.59 -17.41
N TRP A 327 0.63 10.35 -17.34
CA TRP A 327 0.43 9.33 -18.36
C TRP A 327 -0.98 8.71 -18.34
N ALA A 328 -1.58 8.53 -17.16
CA ALA A 328 -2.96 8.07 -17.03
C ALA A 328 -3.98 9.09 -17.56
N ASN A 329 -3.71 10.40 -17.40
CA ASN A 329 -4.53 11.47 -17.97
C ASN A 329 -4.42 11.58 -19.50
N LEU A 330 -3.45 10.91 -20.15
CA LEU A 330 -3.37 10.82 -21.60
C LEU A 330 -4.47 9.93 -22.20
N SER A 331 -4.96 8.95 -21.43
CA SER A 331 -5.91 7.93 -21.88
C SER A 331 -7.35 8.19 -21.43
N ARG A 332 -7.86 9.41 -21.55
CA ARG A 332 -9.29 9.73 -21.27
C ARG A 332 -10.29 9.14 -22.27
N PHE A 333 -9.82 8.43 -23.29
CA PHE A 333 -10.70 7.69 -24.20
C PHE A 333 -11.06 6.33 -23.58
N PRO A 334 -12.35 5.93 -23.62
CA PRO A 334 -12.76 4.58 -23.25
C PRO A 334 -12.08 3.59 -24.21
N ARG A 335 -10.93 3.05 -23.78
CA ARG A 335 -10.21 2.02 -24.51
C ARG A 335 -10.75 0.68 -24.07
N ARG A 336 -11.00 -0.19 -25.04
CA ARG A 336 -11.28 -1.60 -24.79
C ARG A 336 -10.15 -2.15 -23.91
N LYS A 337 -10.48 -2.69 -22.73
CA LYS A 337 -9.49 -3.29 -21.83
C LYS A 337 -8.61 -4.27 -22.62
N THR A 338 -7.32 -3.96 -22.71
CA THR A 338 -6.33 -4.83 -23.35
C THR A 338 -5.95 -5.95 -22.38
N HIS A 339 -5.26 -6.98 -22.88
CA HIS A 339 -4.68 -8.00 -22.00
C HIS A 339 -3.71 -7.38 -20.98
N VAL A 340 -2.94 -6.38 -21.40
CA VAL A 340 -1.98 -5.64 -20.55
C VAL A 340 -2.69 -4.94 -19.40
N SER A 341 -3.83 -4.28 -19.64
CA SER A 341 -4.54 -3.59 -18.56
C SER A 341 -5.09 -4.57 -17.52
N ARG A 342 -5.52 -5.77 -17.92
CA ARG A 342 -5.95 -6.82 -16.98
C ARG A 342 -4.78 -7.34 -16.14
N ILE A 343 -3.61 -7.51 -16.74
CA ILE A 343 -2.40 -7.92 -16.03
C ILE A 343 -2.00 -6.87 -14.99
N ILE A 344 -2.02 -5.59 -15.36
CA ILE A 344 -1.74 -4.48 -14.43
C ILE A 344 -2.72 -4.48 -13.26
N GLU A 345 -4.02 -4.60 -13.53
CA GLU A 345 -5.05 -4.69 -12.48
C GLU A 345 -4.84 -5.89 -11.56
N TYR A 346 -4.50 -7.05 -12.13
CA TYR A 346 -4.26 -8.27 -11.36
C TYR A 346 -3.01 -8.16 -10.48
N ILE A 347 -1.90 -7.64 -11.04
CA ILE A 347 -0.67 -7.42 -10.29
C ILE A 347 -0.92 -6.43 -9.13
N GLY A 348 -1.66 -5.35 -9.38
CA GLY A 348 -2.06 -4.41 -8.32
C GLY A 348 -2.97 -5.04 -7.26
N ALA A 349 -3.80 -6.01 -7.63
CA ALA A 349 -4.68 -6.70 -6.70
C ALA A 349 -3.90 -7.59 -5.72
N ILE A 350 -2.84 -8.27 -6.18
CA ILE A 350 -2.02 -9.17 -5.34
C ILE A 350 -0.94 -8.44 -4.52
N SER A 351 -0.90 -7.09 -4.56
CA SER A 351 0.17 -6.29 -3.96
C SER A 351 0.38 -6.55 -2.47
N TYR A 352 -0.73 -6.71 -1.72
CA TYR A 352 -0.68 -6.96 -0.27
C TYR A 352 -0.24 -8.38 0.04
N GLY A 353 -0.68 -9.37 -0.74
CA GLY A 353 -0.15 -10.72 -0.68
C GLY A 353 1.37 -10.76 -0.86
N LEU A 354 1.90 -10.06 -1.88
CA LEU A 354 3.34 -9.97 -2.11
C LEU A 354 4.08 -9.35 -0.90
N PHE A 355 3.54 -8.27 -0.35
CA PHE A 355 4.13 -7.59 0.80
C PHE A 355 4.08 -8.42 2.08
N MET A 356 3.02 -9.19 2.31
CA MET A 356 2.90 -9.99 3.55
C MET A 356 3.73 -11.28 3.50
N TRP A 357 3.83 -11.91 2.34
CA TRP A 357 4.43 -13.25 2.24
C TRP A 357 5.93 -13.25 1.96
N TYR A 358 6.54 -12.14 1.54
CA TYR A 358 7.95 -12.16 1.14
C TYR A 358 8.89 -12.52 2.29
N GLU A 359 8.69 -11.94 3.47
CA GLU A 359 9.60 -12.19 4.61
C GLU A 359 9.42 -13.60 5.16
N PRO A 360 8.19 -14.11 5.43
CA PRO A 360 7.99 -15.49 5.86
C PRO A 360 8.51 -16.53 4.86
N LEU A 361 8.29 -16.31 3.56
CA LEU A 361 8.80 -17.22 2.53
C LEU A 361 10.32 -17.19 2.46
N PHE A 362 10.93 -16.02 2.63
CA PHE A 362 12.38 -15.92 2.65
C PHE A 362 12.95 -16.53 3.94
N SER A 363 12.32 -16.40 5.09
CA SER A 363 12.80 -17.02 6.33
C SER A 363 12.71 -18.56 6.27
N TRP A 364 11.67 -19.12 5.63
CA TRP A 364 11.52 -20.57 5.48
C TRP A 364 12.36 -21.19 4.37
N LEU A 365 12.57 -20.48 3.25
CA LEU A 365 13.18 -21.04 2.04
C LEU A 365 14.43 -20.29 1.58
N GLY A 366 14.81 -19.20 2.24
CA GLY A 366 15.88 -18.29 1.84
C GLY A 366 17.22 -18.99 1.68
N HIS A 367 17.52 -20.01 2.50
CA HIS A 367 18.75 -20.79 2.38
C HIS A 367 18.92 -21.50 1.03
N TYR A 368 17.83 -21.78 0.31
CA TYR A 368 17.88 -22.32 -1.07
C TYR A 368 18.21 -21.26 -2.13
N PHE A 369 18.00 -19.98 -1.81
CA PHE A 369 18.24 -18.85 -2.70
C PHE A 369 19.53 -18.09 -2.36
N VAL A 370 20.22 -18.48 -1.30
CA VAL A 370 21.55 -17.97 -0.94
C VAL A 370 22.56 -18.49 -1.96
N ALA A 371 23.32 -17.56 -2.55
CA ALA A 371 24.21 -17.84 -3.66
C ALA A 371 25.64 -17.38 -3.35
N SER A 372 26.63 -18.10 -3.88
CA SER A 372 28.05 -17.73 -3.78
C SER A 372 28.53 -16.87 -4.96
N SER A 373 27.70 -16.65 -5.97
CA SER A 373 28.02 -15.90 -7.19
C SER A 373 26.89 -14.93 -7.56
N PRO A 374 27.19 -13.73 -8.09
CA PRO A 374 26.20 -12.75 -8.54
C PRO A 374 25.17 -13.30 -9.55
N VAL A 375 25.60 -14.19 -10.45
CA VAL A 375 24.72 -14.78 -11.47
C VAL A 375 23.73 -15.74 -10.82
N VAL A 376 24.21 -16.59 -9.90
CA VAL A 376 23.37 -17.53 -9.16
C VAL A 376 22.40 -16.76 -8.25
N PHE A 377 22.84 -15.64 -7.68
CA PHE A 377 21.97 -14.73 -6.93
C PHE A 377 20.86 -14.16 -7.82
N ALA A 378 21.18 -13.66 -9.02
CA ALA A 378 20.17 -13.10 -9.93
C ALA A 378 19.12 -14.15 -10.35
N VAL A 379 19.55 -15.38 -10.63
CA VAL A 379 18.63 -16.49 -10.96
C VAL A 379 17.79 -16.89 -9.75
N GLY A 380 18.41 -16.99 -8.57
CA GLY A 380 17.73 -17.29 -7.30
C GLY A 380 16.70 -16.22 -6.94
N LEU A 381 17.04 -14.94 -7.10
CA LEU A 381 16.15 -13.81 -6.89
C LEU A 381 14.94 -13.87 -7.84
N LEU A 382 15.17 -14.14 -9.13
CA LEU A 382 14.09 -14.29 -10.10
C LEU A 382 13.18 -15.47 -9.75
N ALA A 383 13.75 -16.62 -9.37
CA ALA A 383 12.99 -17.78 -8.93
C ALA A 383 12.16 -17.47 -7.66
N PHE A 384 12.75 -16.76 -6.70
CA PHE A 384 12.07 -16.33 -5.48
C PHE A 384 10.90 -15.37 -5.78
N ILE A 385 11.10 -14.37 -6.63
CA ILE A 385 10.03 -13.44 -7.04
C ILE A 385 8.89 -14.18 -7.74
N LEU A 386 9.19 -15.12 -8.64
CA LEU A 386 8.18 -15.93 -9.31
C LEU A 386 7.39 -16.80 -8.33
N MET A 387 8.08 -17.45 -7.39
CA MET A 387 7.45 -18.21 -6.31
C MET A 387 6.56 -17.32 -5.45
N LEU A 388 7.03 -16.14 -5.08
CA LEU A 388 6.28 -15.18 -4.29
C LEU A 388 5.02 -14.69 -5.02
N ILE A 389 5.10 -14.41 -6.33
CA ILE A 389 3.93 -14.07 -7.15
C ILE A 389 2.91 -15.21 -7.15
N LEU A 390 3.37 -16.47 -7.20
CA LEU A 390 2.51 -17.64 -7.13
C LEU A 390 1.82 -17.73 -5.77
N VAL A 391 2.56 -17.63 -4.66
CA VAL A 391 1.98 -17.68 -3.30
C VAL A 391 1.01 -16.52 -3.07
N ALA A 392 1.38 -15.29 -3.46
CA ALA A 392 0.50 -14.14 -3.37
C ALA A 392 -0.77 -14.30 -4.22
N SER A 393 -0.65 -14.89 -5.42
CA SER A 393 -1.79 -15.22 -6.27
C SER A 393 -2.72 -16.23 -5.59
N VAL A 394 -2.17 -17.30 -5.01
CA VAL A 394 -2.96 -18.30 -4.28
C VAL A 394 -3.65 -17.67 -3.07
N SER A 395 -2.93 -16.87 -2.29
CA SER A 395 -3.47 -16.09 -1.17
C SER A 395 -4.63 -15.19 -1.62
N TYR A 396 -4.47 -14.49 -2.76
CA TYR A 396 -5.50 -13.63 -3.31
C TYR A 396 -6.78 -14.40 -3.65
N TRP A 397 -6.68 -15.52 -4.37
CA TRP A 397 -7.85 -16.29 -4.78
C TRP A 397 -8.57 -16.98 -3.62
N ILE A 398 -7.83 -17.44 -2.61
CA ILE A 398 -8.39 -18.16 -1.45
C ILE A 398 -8.98 -17.19 -0.43
N VAL A 399 -8.38 -16.01 -0.24
CA VAL A 399 -8.69 -15.11 0.88
C VAL A 399 -9.24 -13.78 0.39
N GLU A 400 -8.44 -13.02 -0.37
CA GLU A 400 -8.79 -11.63 -0.70
C GLU A 400 -9.99 -11.55 -1.63
N TYR A 401 -10.04 -12.41 -2.64
CA TYR A 401 -11.11 -12.47 -3.62
C TYR A 401 -12.48 -12.76 -2.97
N PRO A 402 -12.67 -13.82 -2.16
CA PRO A 402 -13.96 -14.05 -1.50
C PRO A 402 -14.33 -12.94 -0.51
N VAL A 403 -13.36 -12.44 0.27
CA VAL A 403 -13.62 -11.37 1.25
C VAL A 403 -13.96 -10.05 0.55
N SER A 404 -13.45 -9.80 -0.65
CA SER A 404 -13.78 -8.61 -1.44
C SER A 404 -15.27 -8.49 -1.77
N PHE A 405 -16.04 -9.59 -1.78
CA PHE A 405 -17.49 -9.54 -1.97
C PHE A 405 -18.22 -8.87 -0.80
N LEU A 406 -17.67 -8.92 0.42
CA LEU A 406 -18.23 -8.21 1.57
C LEU A 406 -18.29 -6.68 1.34
N SER A 407 -17.40 -6.14 0.50
CA SER A 407 -17.44 -4.71 0.15
C SER A 407 -18.70 -4.30 -0.61
N HIS A 408 -19.39 -5.25 -1.25
CA HIS A 408 -20.64 -5.00 -1.99
C HIS A 408 -21.86 -4.96 -1.08
N ILE A 409 -21.72 -5.37 0.19
CA ILE A 409 -22.77 -5.29 1.21
C ILE A 409 -22.93 -3.83 1.67
N PHE A 410 -21.88 -3.03 1.65
CA PHE A 410 -21.91 -1.64 2.09
C PHE A 410 -22.14 -0.67 0.93
N SER A 411 -23.10 0.23 1.10
CA SER A 411 -23.34 1.34 0.18
C SER A 411 -22.22 2.38 0.27
N HIS A 412 -22.15 3.29 -0.72
CA HIS A 412 -21.18 4.39 -0.73
C HIS A 412 -21.30 5.30 0.51
N GLU A 413 -22.49 5.34 1.13
CA GLU A 413 -22.82 6.11 2.34
C GLU A 413 -22.44 5.38 3.65
N GLY A 414 -21.97 4.13 3.56
CA GLY A 414 -21.57 3.33 4.72
C GLY A 414 -22.74 2.71 5.47
N ARG A 415 -23.90 2.62 4.81
CA ARG A 415 -25.07 1.86 5.28
C ARG A 415 -25.08 0.48 4.62
N LEU A 416 -25.72 -0.49 5.24
CA LEU A 416 -26.03 -1.75 4.56
C LEU A 416 -26.82 -1.45 3.30
N SER A 417 -26.43 -2.06 2.19
CA SER A 417 -27.10 -1.89 0.91
C SER A 417 -28.58 -2.26 1.08
N PRO A 418 -29.53 -1.43 0.60
CA PRO A 418 -30.98 -1.67 0.77
C PRO A 418 -31.41 -3.08 0.32
N ARG A 419 -30.65 -3.70 -0.58
CA ARG A 419 -30.85 -5.08 -1.06
C ARG A 419 -30.76 -6.16 0.02
N TYR A 420 -30.16 -5.88 1.19
CA TYR A 420 -29.98 -6.83 2.30
C TYR A 420 -30.75 -6.44 3.56
N ILE A 421 -31.57 -5.38 3.52
CA ILE A 421 -32.37 -4.93 4.68
C ILE A 421 -33.68 -5.73 4.80
N GLU A 422 -34.08 -6.45 3.74
CA GLU A 422 -35.35 -7.22 3.67
C GLU A 422 -35.12 -8.72 3.37
N ALA A 423 -34.16 -9.36 4.02
CA ALA A 423 -33.97 -10.82 3.96
C ALA A 423 -34.28 -11.48 5.29
#